data_AF-A0A7M2HAL9-F1
#
_entry.id   AF-A0A7M2HAL9-F1
#
_cell.length_a   1.000
_cell.length_b   1.000
_cell.length_c   1.000
_cell.angle_alpha   90.00
_cell.angle_beta   90.00
_cell.angle_gamma   90.00
#
_symmetry.space_group_name_H-M   'P 1'
#
loop_
_entity.id
_entity.type
_entity.pdbx_description
1 polymer ?
#
loop_
_entity_poly.entity_id
_entity_poly.type
_entity_poly.pdbx_seq_one_letter_code
_entity_poly.pdbx_strand_id
1 'polypeptide(L)'
;MGQVLARAGHTSDPWGRYYTTPIVSQSLVDRIEVAKPKLVLELGSGSGSLCTAAATRWHKAQLVTVDVDSRAPKALDADMVGTGRRHSHYVHDVLDAALSDKIGLAPGTVDVAVCNPPYIRPKWRSDFGKILEDAGLSGTLASLHDAGADLLFLAQNLRLLRKNGKLGLILPDGLITAERFSGVRKTLLRQHLIEQVVQLPRGVFKGTEAQTYLAVLSKSAGETNQVTLRQMDSDGQLSVPIEILQEAAVKRLDFTFHARVVSPQRSGEGPMRMSVRQALTDVVRGTVCSSSISAFPAPVFHLGDFSEPLGEHAVRVVPKRFALSERKAQQMLEEARLALPGDILLARVGRSLEDRLALVVHGPCVISDCIFALRAMDEHRERLYRFFDSDLGRHALASSAHGVAARFMSKTNLFEIQF
;
A
#
# COMPACT_ATOMS: atom_id res chain seq x y z
N MET A 1 23.34 6.60 -22.23
CA MET A 1 23.41 7.52 -21.07
C MET A 1 22.05 7.49 -20.37
N GLY A 2 21.93 6.79 -19.24
CA GLY A 2 20.65 6.60 -18.54
C GLY A 2 20.24 7.86 -17.78
N GLN A 3 19.05 8.38 -18.04
CA GLN A 3 18.47 9.46 -17.25
C GLN A 3 17.96 8.90 -15.91
N VAL A 4 18.37 9.55 -14.82
CA VAL A 4 17.93 9.27 -13.45
C VAL A 4 16.44 9.59 -13.33
N LEU A 5 15.61 8.58 -13.03
CA LEU A 5 14.14 8.67 -13.07
C LEU A 5 13.50 9.22 -11.77
N ALA A 6 14.24 9.47 -10.69
CA ALA A 6 13.71 10.08 -9.45
C ALA A 6 14.80 10.66 -8.51
N ARG A 7 14.42 11.52 -7.56
CA ARG A 7 15.25 11.89 -6.39
C ARG A 7 15.45 10.65 -5.52
N ALA A 8 16.70 10.20 -5.38
CA ALA A 8 17.06 9.03 -4.60
C ALA A 8 16.62 9.17 -3.13
N GLY A 9 15.89 8.19 -2.60
CA GLY A 9 15.86 7.94 -1.17
C GLY A 9 17.20 7.35 -0.75
N HIS A 10 17.69 7.70 0.44
CA HIS A 10 19.04 7.36 0.92
C HIS A 10 19.35 5.84 1.00
N THR A 11 18.40 4.95 0.70
CA THR A 11 18.55 3.49 0.79
C THR A 11 18.10 2.71 -0.46
N SER A 12 17.63 3.39 -1.52
CA SER A 12 17.16 2.73 -2.75
C SER A 12 18.17 2.87 -3.89
N ASP A 13 18.38 1.79 -4.64
CA ASP A 13 19.00 1.79 -5.97
C ASP A 13 18.43 2.96 -6.84
N PRO A 14 19.22 3.62 -7.71
CA PRO A 14 18.76 4.64 -8.66
C PRO A 14 17.47 4.32 -9.45
N TRP A 15 17.15 3.03 -9.61
CA TRP A 15 15.98 2.50 -10.30
C TRP A 15 14.82 2.12 -9.34
N GLY A 16 15.01 2.24 -8.03
CA GLY A 16 14.03 1.90 -7.00
C GLY A 16 13.62 0.42 -6.97
N ARG A 17 14.55 -0.46 -7.31
CA ARG A 17 14.37 -1.92 -7.36
C ARG A 17 14.58 -2.56 -5.99
N TYR A 18 13.83 -3.62 -5.74
CA TYR A 18 14.04 -4.53 -4.61
C TYR A 18 14.06 -5.96 -5.14
N TYR A 19 15.09 -6.73 -4.75
CA TYR A 19 15.27 -8.07 -5.27
C TYR A 19 14.31 -9.06 -4.61
N THR A 20 13.55 -9.78 -5.44
CA THR A 20 12.60 -10.79 -4.99
C THR A 20 13.31 -12.05 -4.51
N THR A 21 13.01 -12.50 -3.30
CA THR A 21 13.55 -13.76 -2.77
C THR A 21 12.93 -14.96 -3.49
N PRO A 22 13.64 -16.10 -3.60
CA PRO A 22 13.09 -17.32 -4.22
C PRO A 22 11.76 -17.78 -3.60
N ILE A 23 11.61 -17.67 -2.28
CA ILE A 23 10.37 -18.04 -1.56
C ILE A 23 9.18 -17.20 -2.04
N VAL A 24 9.37 -15.88 -2.14
CA VAL A 24 8.31 -14.97 -2.61
C VAL A 24 8.01 -15.20 -4.09
N SER A 25 9.04 -15.39 -4.92
CA SER A 25 8.88 -15.69 -6.34
C SER A 25 8.11 -16.99 -6.57
N GLN A 26 8.50 -18.06 -5.90
CA GLN A 26 7.86 -19.37 -5.98
C GLN A 26 6.41 -19.28 -5.49
N SER A 27 6.18 -18.61 -4.36
CA SER A 27 4.85 -18.35 -3.83
C SER A 27 3.95 -17.65 -4.87
N LEU A 28 4.41 -16.58 -5.52
CA LEU A 28 3.61 -15.91 -6.55
C LEU A 28 3.29 -16.85 -7.72
N VAL A 29 4.31 -17.52 -8.25
CA VAL A 29 4.19 -18.40 -9.42
C VAL A 29 3.28 -19.60 -9.14
N ASP A 30 3.30 -20.16 -7.92
CA ASP A 30 2.46 -21.30 -7.57
C ASP A 30 0.97 -20.99 -7.52
N ARG A 31 0.61 -19.73 -7.27
CA ARG A 31 -0.78 -19.24 -7.25
C ARG A 31 -1.30 -18.92 -8.65
N ILE A 32 -0.46 -18.96 -9.67
CA ILE A 32 -0.89 -18.79 -11.05
C ILE A 32 -1.39 -20.14 -11.58
N GLU A 33 -2.70 -20.26 -11.68
CA GLU A 33 -3.39 -21.45 -12.17
C GLU A 33 -3.39 -21.52 -13.70
N VAL A 34 -2.24 -21.91 -14.26
CA VAL A 34 -2.10 -22.27 -15.68
C VAL A 34 -1.26 -23.53 -15.78
N ALA A 35 -1.81 -24.59 -16.36
CA ALA A 35 -1.12 -25.88 -16.44
C ALA A 35 0.05 -25.86 -17.45
N LYS A 36 -0.15 -25.28 -18.63
CA LYS A 36 0.80 -25.34 -19.77
C LYS A 36 0.81 -24.03 -20.56
N PRO A 37 1.32 -22.92 -20.00
CA PRO A 37 1.48 -21.68 -20.77
C PRO A 37 2.49 -21.90 -21.90
N LYS A 38 2.21 -21.33 -23.07
CA LYS A 38 3.15 -21.32 -24.21
C LYS A 38 4.16 -20.19 -24.06
N LEU A 39 3.70 -19.01 -23.64
CA LEU A 39 4.51 -17.81 -23.50
C LEU A 39 4.36 -17.18 -22.11
N VAL A 40 5.48 -17.03 -21.40
CA VAL A 40 5.57 -16.36 -20.10
C VAL A 40 6.44 -15.11 -20.25
N LEU A 41 5.96 -13.97 -19.75
CA LEU A 41 6.65 -12.69 -19.79
C LEU A 41 7.00 -12.21 -18.39
N GLU A 42 8.22 -11.72 -18.19
CA GLU A 42 8.60 -10.91 -17.02
C GLU A 42 9.00 -9.50 -17.45
N LEU A 43 8.28 -8.49 -16.96
CA LEU A 43 8.62 -7.08 -17.16
C LEU A 43 9.31 -6.52 -15.91
N GLY A 44 10.50 -5.93 -16.08
CA GLY A 44 11.35 -5.46 -14.99
C GLY A 44 12.06 -6.61 -14.29
N SER A 45 12.76 -7.47 -15.05
CA SER A 45 13.22 -8.76 -14.55
C SER A 45 14.29 -8.70 -13.45
N GLY A 46 15.04 -7.60 -13.33
CA GLY A 46 16.09 -7.45 -12.33
C GLY A 46 17.09 -8.61 -12.38
N SER A 47 17.19 -9.37 -11.27
CA SER A 47 18.05 -10.56 -11.19
C SER A 47 17.44 -11.83 -11.83
N GLY A 48 16.20 -11.79 -12.31
CA GLY A 48 15.51 -12.92 -12.94
C GLY A 48 14.88 -13.91 -11.97
N SER A 49 14.63 -13.52 -10.72
CA SER A 49 14.09 -14.41 -9.67
C SER A 49 12.69 -14.94 -10.01
N LEU A 50 11.80 -14.11 -10.57
CA LEU A 50 10.46 -14.55 -10.97
C LEU A 50 10.51 -15.42 -12.22
N CYS A 51 11.30 -15.06 -13.25
CA CYS A 51 11.48 -15.92 -14.43
C CYS A 51 12.12 -17.26 -14.05
N THR A 52 13.03 -17.30 -13.08
CA THR A 52 13.59 -18.55 -12.56
C THR A 52 12.50 -19.44 -11.97
N ALA A 53 11.65 -18.91 -11.07
CA ALA A 53 10.51 -19.65 -10.52
C ALA A 53 9.53 -20.12 -11.63
N ALA A 54 9.26 -19.25 -12.61
CA ALA A 54 8.42 -19.58 -13.76
C ALA A 54 9.03 -20.69 -14.64
N ALA A 55 10.35 -20.69 -14.87
CA ALA A 55 11.06 -21.71 -15.64
C ALA A 55 11.04 -23.08 -14.94
N THR A 56 11.15 -23.07 -13.61
CA THR A 56 11.04 -24.26 -12.76
C THR A 56 9.63 -24.84 -12.80
N ARG A 57 8.57 -24.02 -12.83
CA ARG A 57 7.19 -24.53 -12.92
C ARG A 57 6.79 -24.94 -14.33
N TRP A 58 7.10 -24.11 -15.33
CA TRP A 58 6.61 -24.28 -16.70
C TRP A 58 7.73 -24.60 -17.66
N HIS A 59 8.20 -25.85 -17.57
CA HIS A 59 9.39 -26.32 -18.26
C HIS A 59 9.39 -26.17 -19.79
N LYS A 60 8.21 -26.20 -20.40
CA LYS A 60 8.04 -26.14 -21.86
C LYS A 60 7.70 -24.73 -22.36
N ALA A 61 7.50 -23.75 -21.48
CA ALA A 61 7.16 -22.40 -21.90
C ALA A 61 8.33 -21.72 -22.63
N GLN A 62 8.00 -20.82 -23.55
CA GLN A 62 8.91 -19.78 -23.99
C GLN A 62 8.88 -18.66 -22.95
N LEU A 63 10.05 -18.25 -22.48
CA LEU A 63 10.24 -17.23 -21.46
C LEU A 63 10.79 -15.97 -22.13
N VAL A 64 10.17 -14.83 -21.87
CA VAL A 64 10.67 -13.53 -22.31
C VAL A 64 10.88 -12.65 -21.09
N THR A 65 12.04 -12.03 -20.97
CA THR A 65 12.33 -11.07 -19.91
C THR A 65 12.71 -9.72 -20.51
N VAL A 66 12.26 -8.63 -19.87
CA VAL A 66 12.60 -7.25 -20.26
C VAL A 66 13.12 -6.50 -19.05
N ASP A 67 14.27 -5.84 -19.18
CA ASP A 67 14.79 -4.93 -18.15
C ASP A 67 15.45 -3.71 -18.81
N VAL A 68 15.45 -2.57 -18.12
CA VAL A 68 16.13 -1.36 -18.61
C VAL A 68 17.63 -1.39 -18.32
N ASP A 69 18.05 -2.13 -17.30
CA ASP A 69 19.45 -2.27 -16.90
C ASP A 69 20.16 -3.27 -17.82
N SER A 70 21.09 -2.78 -18.64
CA SER A 70 21.89 -3.61 -19.54
C SER A 70 22.79 -4.63 -18.83
N ARG A 71 22.94 -4.51 -17.50
CA ARG A 71 23.68 -5.45 -16.65
C ARG A 71 22.80 -6.56 -16.08
N ALA A 72 21.49 -6.52 -16.28
CA ALA A 72 20.60 -7.62 -15.89
C ALA A 72 21.04 -8.94 -16.57
N PRO A 73 20.86 -10.11 -15.91
CA PRO A 73 21.22 -11.39 -16.50
C PRO A 73 20.50 -11.62 -17.83
N LYS A 74 21.28 -11.86 -18.88
CA LYS A 74 20.76 -12.09 -20.24
C LYS A 74 20.33 -13.54 -20.47
N ALA A 75 20.72 -14.44 -19.59
CA ALA A 75 20.38 -15.85 -19.62
C ALA A 75 19.97 -16.31 -18.21
N LEU A 76 19.17 -17.37 -18.16
CA LEU A 76 18.84 -18.04 -16.91
C LEU A 76 20.02 -18.88 -16.44
N ASP A 77 20.15 -19.02 -15.12
CA ASP A 77 21.16 -19.87 -14.51
C ASP A 77 20.83 -21.35 -14.76
N ALA A 78 21.65 -22.00 -15.58
CA ALA A 78 21.45 -23.38 -15.98
C ALA A 78 21.52 -24.37 -14.80
N ASP A 79 22.26 -24.05 -13.74
CA ASP A 79 22.33 -24.89 -12.54
C ASP A 79 21.02 -24.82 -11.75
N MET A 80 20.34 -23.67 -11.79
CA MET A 80 19.05 -23.48 -11.10
C MET A 80 17.87 -24.04 -11.90
N VAL A 81 17.82 -23.86 -13.22
CA VAL A 81 16.64 -24.20 -14.04
C VAL A 81 16.84 -25.38 -14.98
N GLY A 82 18.05 -25.93 -15.08
CA GLY A 82 18.43 -26.96 -16.05
C GLY A 82 18.70 -26.40 -17.45
N THR A 83 19.29 -27.22 -18.31
CA THR A 83 19.61 -26.84 -19.70
C THR A 83 18.38 -26.92 -20.62
N GLY A 84 18.46 -26.25 -21.77
CA GLY A 84 17.42 -26.33 -22.82
C GLY A 84 16.18 -25.46 -22.61
N ARG A 85 16.21 -24.50 -21.68
CA ARG A 85 15.13 -23.51 -21.52
C ARG A 85 15.09 -22.55 -22.71
N ARG A 86 13.89 -22.32 -23.24
CA ARG A 86 13.65 -21.33 -24.30
C ARG A 86 13.48 -19.96 -23.65
N HIS A 87 14.56 -19.19 -23.57
CA HIS A 87 14.56 -17.87 -22.95
C HIS A 87 15.11 -16.81 -23.91
N SER A 88 14.50 -15.62 -23.90
CA SER A 88 14.97 -14.44 -24.62
C SER A 88 14.90 -13.22 -23.70
N HIS A 89 16.00 -12.47 -23.64
CA HIS A 89 16.09 -11.26 -22.83
C HIS A 89 16.23 -10.01 -23.71
N TYR A 90 15.52 -8.95 -23.34
CA TYR A 90 15.54 -7.67 -24.03
C TYR A 90 15.90 -6.53 -23.08
N VAL A 91 16.85 -5.69 -23.49
CA VAL A 91 17.24 -4.49 -22.75
C VAL A 91 16.46 -3.29 -23.28
N HIS A 92 15.34 -2.96 -22.66
CA HIS A 92 14.44 -1.89 -23.09
C HIS A 92 13.68 -1.26 -21.91
N ASP A 93 13.23 -0.01 -22.12
CA ASP A 93 12.30 0.64 -21.19
C ASP A 93 10.92 -0.04 -21.30
N VAL A 94 10.49 -0.68 -20.23
CA VAL A 94 9.16 -1.32 -20.14
C VAL A 94 8.04 -0.30 -20.36
N LEU A 95 8.26 0.97 -19.99
CA LEU A 95 7.27 2.02 -20.14
C LEU A 95 7.27 2.66 -21.53
N ASP A 96 8.01 2.12 -22.50
CA ASP A 96 7.88 2.50 -23.90
C ASP A 96 6.52 2.02 -24.45
N ALA A 97 5.70 2.96 -24.94
CA ALA A 97 4.39 2.62 -25.51
C ALA A 97 4.48 1.67 -26.71
N ALA A 98 5.62 1.61 -27.41
CA ALA A 98 5.91 0.72 -28.54
C ALA A 98 6.66 -0.56 -28.12
N LEU A 99 6.72 -0.90 -26.83
CA LEU A 99 7.45 -2.06 -26.32
C LEU A 99 7.12 -3.36 -27.08
N SER A 100 5.85 -3.61 -27.42
CA SER A 100 5.41 -4.82 -28.16
C SER A 100 6.23 -5.03 -29.43
N ASP A 101 6.44 -3.96 -30.19
CA ASP A 101 7.14 -4.00 -31.47
C ASP A 101 8.65 -4.17 -31.26
N LYS A 102 9.20 -3.53 -30.23
CA LYS A 102 10.63 -3.59 -29.87
C LYS A 102 11.06 -4.99 -29.44
N ILE A 103 10.19 -5.73 -28.75
CA ILE A 103 10.48 -7.09 -28.27
C ILE A 103 9.90 -8.18 -29.19
N GLY A 104 9.26 -7.80 -30.29
CA GLY A 104 8.67 -8.74 -31.26
C GLY A 104 7.50 -9.56 -30.69
N LEU A 105 6.77 -9.03 -29.70
CA LEU A 105 5.60 -9.68 -29.12
C LEU A 105 4.33 -8.93 -29.51
N ALA A 106 3.48 -9.56 -30.31
CA ALA A 106 2.18 -8.98 -30.65
C ALA A 106 1.34 -8.77 -29.38
N PRO A 107 0.65 -7.61 -29.23
CA PRO A 107 -0.25 -7.39 -28.10
C PRO A 107 -1.29 -8.50 -27.97
N GLY A 108 -1.67 -8.85 -26.75
CA GLY A 108 -2.71 -9.86 -26.54
C GLY A 108 -2.28 -11.31 -26.80
N THR A 109 -0.99 -11.65 -26.74
CA THR A 109 -0.49 -13.01 -27.02
C THR A 109 0.12 -13.74 -25.83
N VAL A 110 0.48 -13.01 -24.76
CA VAL A 110 1.14 -13.58 -23.57
C VAL A 110 0.14 -14.39 -22.74
N ASP A 111 0.47 -15.65 -22.41
CA ASP A 111 -0.38 -16.52 -21.57
C ASP A 111 -0.30 -16.15 -20.09
N VAL A 112 0.93 -15.94 -19.60
CA VAL A 112 1.22 -15.61 -18.21
C VAL A 112 2.22 -14.47 -18.18
N ALA A 113 1.94 -13.47 -17.37
CA ALA A 113 2.89 -12.41 -17.06
C ALA A 113 3.19 -12.41 -15.56
N VAL A 114 4.45 -12.15 -15.21
CA VAL A 114 4.90 -11.96 -13.83
C VAL A 114 5.68 -10.65 -13.73
N CYS A 115 5.54 -9.92 -12.63
CA CYS A 115 6.21 -8.63 -12.51
C CYS A 115 6.37 -8.19 -11.06
N ASN A 116 7.58 -7.72 -10.72
CA ASN A 116 7.85 -6.91 -9.54
C ASN A 116 8.29 -5.51 -10.04
N PRO A 117 7.35 -4.57 -10.23
CA PRO A 117 7.65 -3.26 -10.78
C PRO A 117 8.52 -2.44 -9.81
N PRO A 118 9.28 -1.45 -10.29
CA PRO A 118 10.04 -0.57 -9.41
C PRO A 118 9.10 0.31 -8.57
N TYR A 119 9.42 0.52 -7.29
CA TYR A 119 8.54 1.25 -6.36
C TYR A 119 8.81 2.75 -6.39
N ILE A 120 8.70 3.35 -7.57
CA ILE A 120 8.97 4.76 -7.82
C ILE A 120 7.79 5.44 -8.53
N ARG A 121 7.76 6.77 -8.45
CA ARG A 121 6.95 7.59 -9.34
C ARG A 121 7.84 8.16 -10.43
N PRO A 122 7.73 7.67 -11.68
CA PRO A 122 8.51 8.23 -12.77
C PRO A 122 8.05 9.66 -13.06
N LYS A 123 8.94 10.46 -13.66
CA LYS A 123 8.52 11.74 -14.25
C LYS A 123 7.50 11.44 -15.34
N TRP A 124 6.34 12.09 -15.26
CA TRP A 124 5.26 11.89 -16.22
C TRP A 124 5.72 12.14 -17.67
N ARG A 125 5.33 11.25 -18.58
CA ARG A 125 5.52 11.33 -20.03
C ARG A 125 4.17 11.17 -20.72
N SER A 126 3.98 11.81 -21.88
CA SER A 126 2.69 11.78 -22.59
C SER A 126 2.31 10.38 -23.07
N ASP A 127 3.29 9.54 -23.41
CA ASP A 127 3.12 8.15 -23.83
C ASP A 127 2.53 7.25 -22.73
N PHE A 128 2.70 7.60 -21.46
CA PHE A 128 2.05 6.91 -20.33
C PHE A 128 0.52 6.95 -20.43
N GLY A 129 -0.03 8.05 -20.96
CA GLY A 129 -1.47 8.17 -21.21
C GLY A 129 -1.97 7.06 -22.15
N LYS A 130 -1.23 6.81 -23.23
CA LYS A 130 -1.54 5.74 -24.18
C LYS A 130 -1.46 4.34 -23.55
N ILE A 131 -0.47 4.10 -22.67
CA ILE A 131 -0.35 2.83 -21.96
C ILE A 131 -1.57 2.58 -21.07
N LEU A 132 -2.03 3.60 -20.34
CA LEU A 132 -3.22 3.50 -19.49
C LEU A 132 -4.50 3.35 -20.32
N GLU A 133 -4.61 4.07 -21.43
CA GLU A 133 -5.74 4.00 -22.35
C GLU A 133 -5.91 2.62 -22.98
N ASP A 134 -4.85 2.10 -23.61
CA ASP A 134 -4.84 0.77 -24.22
C ASP A 134 -5.13 -0.34 -23.19
N ALA A 135 -4.81 -0.10 -21.92
CA ALA A 135 -5.10 -1.03 -20.82
C ALA A 135 -6.53 -0.88 -20.24
N GLY A 136 -7.33 0.09 -20.71
CA GLY A 136 -8.67 0.35 -20.19
C GLY A 136 -8.70 1.09 -18.85
N LEU A 137 -7.59 1.72 -18.44
CA LEU A 137 -7.41 2.40 -17.15
C LEU A 137 -7.45 3.93 -17.26
N SER A 138 -7.79 4.49 -18.42
CA SER A 138 -8.02 5.92 -18.59
C SER A 138 -9.13 6.44 -17.65
N GLY A 139 -8.92 7.63 -17.09
CA GLY A 139 -9.90 8.30 -16.21
C GLY A 139 -10.06 7.67 -14.81
N THR A 140 -9.24 6.68 -14.44
CA THR A 140 -9.31 6.01 -13.14
C THR A 140 -8.58 6.73 -12.01
N LEU A 141 -7.70 7.68 -12.37
CA LEU A 141 -6.93 8.50 -11.45
C LEU A 141 -7.53 9.91 -11.37
N ALA A 142 -7.50 10.50 -10.17
CA ALA A 142 -7.85 11.91 -9.99
C ALA A 142 -6.83 12.85 -10.66
N SER A 143 -5.56 12.44 -10.73
CA SER A 143 -4.48 13.14 -11.42
C SER A 143 -3.58 12.14 -12.12
N LEU A 144 -3.19 12.42 -13.37
CA LEU A 144 -2.23 11.58 -14.11
C LEU A 144 -0.86 11.54 -13.41
N HIS A 145 -0.51 12.58 -12.66
CA HIS A 145 0.72 12.63 -11.87
C HIS A 145 0.73 11.66 -10.67
N ASP A 146 -0.39 11.02 -10.35
CA ASP A 146 -0.46 9.98 -9.32
C ASP A 146 -0.05 8.59 -9.84
N ALA A 147 0.13 8.42 -11.16
CA ALA A 147 0.56 7.15 -11.74
C ALA A 147 2.00 6.80 -11.31
N GLY A 148 2.12 5.79 -10.46
CA GLY A 148 3.40 5.16 -10.15
C GLY A 148 3.83 4.18 -11.23
N ALA A 149 5.10 3.75 -11.18
CA ALA A 149 5.58 2.71 -12.07
C ALA A 149 4.86 1.37 -11.85
N ASP A 150 4.40 1.09 -10.63
CA ASP A 150 3.54 -0.05 -10.31
C ASP A 150 2.27 -0.11 -11.18
N LEU A 151 1.56 1.02 -11.32
CA LEU A 151 0.36 1.11 -12.16
C LEU A 151 0.70 1.01 -13.66
N LEU A 152 1.76 1.68 -14.09
CA LEU A 152 2.16 1.70 -15.50
C LEU A 152 2.65 0.32 -15.96
N PHE A 153 3.38 -0.42 -15.13
CA PHE A 153 3.78 -1.80 -15.41
C PHE A 153 2.57 -2.74 -15.40
N LEU A 154 1.61 -2.57 -14.48
CA LEU A 154 0.35 -3.31 -14.50
C LEU A 154 -0.36 -3.09 -15.84
N ALA A 155 -0.52 -1.84 -16.27
CA ALA A 155 -1.14 -1.48 -17.53
C ALA A 155 -0.39 -2.08 -18.74
N GLN A 156 0.93 -2.03 -18.74
CA GLN A 156 1.76 -2.63 -19.79
C GLN A 156 1.59 -4.15 -19.88
N ASN A 157 1.55 -4.84 -18.74
CA ASN A 157 1.24 -6.28 -18.70
C ASN A 157 -0.16 -6.55 -19.25
N LEU A 158 -1.17 -5.77 -18.86
CA LEU A 158 -2.52 -5.91 -19.41
C LEU A 158 -2.55 -5.73 -20.93
N ARG A 159 -1.78 -4.83 -21.53
CA ARG A 159 -1.70 -4.68 -23.01
C ARG A 159 -1.18 -5.94 -23.70
N LEU A 160 -0.18 -6.59 -23.12
CA LEU A 160 0.51 -7.74 -23.72
C LEU A 160 -0.20 -9.09 -23.46
N LEU A 161 -0.94 -9.21 -22.36
CA LEU A 161 -1.69 -10.41 -22.01
C LEU A 161 -2.83 -10.69 -22.98
N ARG A 162 -2.96 -11.97 -23.38
CA ARG A 162 -4.14 -12.43 -24.10
C ARG A 162 -5.39 -12.39 -23.23
N LYS A 163 -6.56 -12.48 -23.87
CA LYS A 163 -7.82 -12.74 -23.15
C LYS A 163 -7.70 -14.03 -22.33
N ASN A 164 -8.13 -13.98 -21.07
CA ASN A 164 -7.97 -15.05 -20.08
C ASN A 164 -6.50 -15.40 -19.77
N GLY A 165 -5.54 -14.53 -20.10
CA GLY A 165 -4.17 -14.64 -19.62
C GLY A 165 -4.07 -14.27 -18.15
N LYS A 166 -3.10 -14.85 -17.43
CA LYS A 166 -2.89 -14.61 -15.99
C LYS A 166 -1.77 -13.61 -15.75
N LEU A 167 -1.92 -12.78 -14.74
CA LEU A 167 -0.91 -11.84 -14.28
C LEU A 167 -0.65 -12.06 -12.79
N GLY A 168 0.61 -12.35 -12.45
CA GLY A 168 1.12 -12.29 -11.09
C GLY A 168 1.93 -11.01 -10.87
N LEU A 169 1.59 -10.24 -9.85
CA LEU A 169 2.27 -8.98 -9.51
C LEU A 169 2.75 -9.00 -8.06
N ILE A 170 3.89 -8.35 -7.81
CA ILE A 170 4.30 -7.92 -6.47
C ILE A 170 4.08 -6.41 -6.38
N LEU A 171 3.05 -5.96 -5.68
CA LEU A 171 2.67 -4.55 -5.62
C LEU A 171 3.05 -3.91 -4.30
N PRO A 172 3.51 -2.64 -4.29
CA PRO A 172 3.61 -1.87 -3.06
C PRO A 172 2.21 -1.48 -2.56
N ASP A 173 2.14 -1.06 -1.31
CA ASP A 173 0.88 -0.76 -0.60
C ASP A 173 -0.08 0.20 -1.31
N GLY A 174 0.44 1.14 -2.11
CA GLY A 174 -0.36 2.19 -2.76
C GLY A 174 -1.59 1.69 -3.52
N LEU A 175 -1.39 0.87 -4.55
CA LEU A 175 -2.49 0.35 -5.39
C LEU A 175 -3.49 -0.51 -4.61
N ILE A 176 -3.03 -1.15 -3.54
CA ILE A 176 -3.82 -2.08 -2.72
C ILE A 176 -4.72 -1.30 -1.74
N THR A 177 -4.23 -0.23 -1.13
CA THR A 177 -4.88 0.38 0.04
C THR A 177 -5.33 1.83 -0.17
N ALA A 178 -4.64 2.61 -1.01
CA ALA A 178 -4.83 4.06 -1.01
C ALA A 178 -6.13 4.47 -1.73
N GLU A 179 -6.84 5.43 -1.14
CA GLU A 179 -8.13 5.94 -1.64
C GLU A 179 -8.03 6.52 -3.05
N ARG A 180 -6.93 7.21 -3.38
CA ARG A 180 -6.67 7.77 -4.72
C ARG A 180 -6.64 6.72 -5.85
N PHE A 181 -6.46 5.44 -5.52
CA PHE A 181 -6.45 4.32 -6.47
C PHE A 181 -7.75 3.48 -6.41
N SER A 182 -8.77 3.94 -5.69
CA SER A 182 -10.08 3.25 -5.64
C SER A 182 -10.73 3.15 -7.03
N GLY A 183 -10.58 4.18 -7.87
CA GLY A 183 -11.02 4.16 -9.26
C GLY A 183 -10.31 3.07 -10.09
N VAL A 184 -8.99 2.91 -9.91
CA VAL A 184 -8.22 1.84 -10.55
C VAL A 184 -8.74 0.47 -10.10
N ARG A 185 -8.86 0.24 -8.78
CA ARG A 185 -9.36 -1.03 -8.23
C ARG A 185 -10.76 -1.35 -8.75
N LYS A 186 -11.66 -0.36 -8.78
CA LYS A 186 -13.02 -0.51 -9.33
C LYS A 186 -13.00 -0.94 -10.79
N THR A 187 -12.16 -0.33 -11.62
CA THR A 187 -12.05 -0.71 -13.04
C THR A 187 -11.49 -2.12 -13.19
N LEU A 188 -10.43 -2.47 -12.45
CA LEU A 188 -9.85 -3.82 -12.48
C LEU A 188 -10.87 -4.88 -12.06
N LEU A 189 -11.60 -4.65 -10.97
CA LEU A 189 -12.63 -5.57 -10.48
C LEU A 189 -13.78 -5.73 -11.48
N ARG A 190 -14.17 -4.68 -12.21
CA ARG A 190 -15.26 -4.76 -13.20
C ARG A 190 -14.86 -5.43 -14.50
N GLN A 191 -13.61 -5.26 -14.93
CA GLN A 191 -13.16 -5.68 -16.25
C GLN A 191 -12.38 -7.00 -16.23
N HIS A 192 -11.83 -7.38 -15.08
CA HIS A 192 -10.95 -8.52 -14.89
C HIS A 192 -11.36 -9.31 -13.65
N LEU A 193 -10.81 -10.52 -13.53
CA LEU A 193 -10.99 -11.35 -12.34
C LEU A 193 -9.74 -11.22 -11.45
N ILE A 194 -9.84 -10.51 -10.33
CA ILE A 194 -8.80 -10.53 -9.28
C ILE A 194 -9.05 -11.77 -8.43
N GLU A 195 -8.18 -12.77 -8.58
CA GLU A 195 -8.37 -14.08 -7.96
C GLU A 195 -7.93 -14.07 -6.51
N GLN A 196 -6.76 -13.50 -6.24
CA GLN A 196 -6.19 -13.53 -4.90
C GLN A 196 -5.25 -12.36 -4.65
N VAL A 197 -5.27 -11.84 -3.43
CA VAL A 197 -4.24 -10.95 -2.91
C VAL A 197 -3.66 -11.51 -1.62
N VAL A 198 -2.32 -11.60 -1.56
CA VAL A 198 -1.58 -12.07 -0.37
C VAL A 198 -0.74 -10.93 0.17
N GLN A 199 -1.04 -10.49 1.40
CA GLN A 199 -0.24 -9.52 2.11
C GLN A 199 1.06 -10.17 2.62
N LEU A 200 2.20 -9.62 2.20
CA LEU A 200 3.52 -10.10 2.61
C LEU A 200 3.93 -9.49 3.95
N PRO A 201 4.81 -10.15 4.73
CA PRO A 201 5.39 -9.53 5.93
C PRO A 201 6.25 -8.32 5.54
N ARG A 202 6.27 -7.30 6.40
CA ARG A 202 7.22 -6.17 6.24
C ARG A 202 8.65 -6.69 6.36
N GLY A 203 9.57 -6.10 5.59
CA GLY A 203 10.99 -6.50 5.59
C GLY A 203 11.31 -7.76 4.79
N VAL A 204 10.33 -8.33 4.06
CA VAL A 204 10.56 -9.52 3.21
C VAL A 204 11.59 -9.28 2.10
N PHE A 205 11.74 -8.03 1.66
CA PHE A 205 12.74 -7.63 0.68
C PHE A 205 13.91 -6.93 1.38
N LYS A 206 15.13 -7.41 1.10
CA LYS A 206 16.35 -6.84 1.70
C LYS A 206 16.46 -5.35 1.36
N GLY A 207 16.80 -4.53 2.36
CA GLY A 207 17.01 -3.10 2.20
C GLY A 207 15.73 -2.25 2.15
N THR A 208 14.56 -2.81 2.45
CA THR A 208 13.31 -2.04 2.52
C THR A 208 12.32 -2.56 3.55
N GLU A 209 11.63 -1.62 4.22
CA GLU A 209 10.49 -1.89 5.09
C GLU A 209 9.15 -1.76 4.36
N ALA A 210 9.18 -1.65 3.02
CA ALA A 210 8.00 -1.48 2.19
C ALA A 210 6.98 -2.63 2.41
N GLN A 211 5.75 -2.26 2.78
CA GLN A 211 4.62 -3.18 2.74
C GLN A 211 4.28 -3.51 1.29
N THR A 212 4.18 -4.82 1.01
CA THR A 212 4.00 -5.36 -0.33
C THR A 212 3.00 -6.50 -0.34
N TYR A 213 2.51 -6.82 -1.53
CA TYR A 213 1.42 -7.77 -1.74
C TYR A 213 1.67 -8.58 -3.00
N LEU A 214 1.37 -9.87 -2.97
CA LEU A 214 1.20 -10.67 -4.18
C LEU A 214 -0.23 -10.48 -4.68
N ALA A 215 -0.41 -10.19 -5.95
CA ALA A 215 -1.72 -10.12 -6.59
C ALA A 215 -1.76 -11.02 -7.82
N VAL A 216 -2.80 -11.86 -7.93
CA VAL A 216 -3.05 -12.71 -9.10
C VAL A 216 -4.37 -12.30 -9.73
N LEU A 217 -4.39 -12.07 -11.04
CA LEU A 217 -5.59 -11.74 -11.79
C LEU A 217 -5.62 -12.41 -13.17
N SER A 218 -6.83 -12.65 -13.68
CA SER A 218 -7.10 -13.04 -15.07
C SER A 218 -7.62 -11.86 -15.88
N LYS A 219 -6.95 -11.55 -16.99
CA LYS A 219 -7.40 -10.49 -17.90
C LYS A 219 -8.70 -10.88 -18.61
N SER A 220 -9.71 -10.01 -18.51
CA SER A 220 -10.98 -10.12 -19.25
C SER A 220 -11.71 -11.44 -19.06
N ALA A 221 -11.59 -12.04 -17.86
CA ALA A 221 -12.26 -13.28 -17.47
C ALA A 221 -13.63 -13.06 -16.80
N GLY A 222 -14.16 -11.84 -16.86
CA GLY A 222 -15.41 -11.43 -16.23
C GLY A 222 -15.20 -10.42 -15.11
N GLU A 223 -16.31 -10.04 -14.49
CA GLU A 223 -16.33 -9.18 -13.31
C GLU A 223 -15.98 -9.99 -12.05
N THR A 224 -15.16 -9.40 -11.19
CA THR A 224 -14.80 -9.93 -9.88
C THR A 224 -15.93 -9.67 -8.88
N ASN A 225 -16.66 -10.71 -8.48
CA ASN A 225 -17.69 -10.62 -7.44
C ASN A 225 -17.08 -10.68 -6.03
N GLN A 226 -16.07 -11.53 -5.85
CA GLN A 226 -15.37 -11.76 -4.59
C GLN A 226 -13.87 -11.87 -4.83
N VAL A 227 -13.09 -11.47 -3.83
CA VAL A 227 -11.63 -11.60 -3.81
C VAL A 227 -11.20 -12.38 -2.58
N THR A 228 -10.38 -13.40 -2.79
CA THR A 228 -9.68 -14.12 -1.72
C THR A 228 -8.51 -13.29 -1.21
N LEU A 229 -8.51 -12.95 0.09
CA LEU A 229 -7.37 -12.34 0.75
C LEU A 229 -6.68 -13.33 1.69
N ARG A 230 -5.35 -13.28 1.72
CA ARG A 230 -4.52 -13.98 2.72
C ARG A 230 -3.41 -13.07 3.21
N GLN A 231 -2.84 -13.42 4.35
CA GLN A 231 -1.56 -12.93 4.83
C GLN A 231 -0.53 -14.06 4.85
N MET A 232 0.72 -13.72 4.54
CA MET A 232 1.90 -14.56 4.69
C MET A 232 2.69 -14.15 5.95
N ASP A 233 3.20 -15.13 6.69
CA ASP A 233 4.12 -14.89 7.81
C ASP A 233 5.60 -14.87 7.38
N SER A 234 6.51 -14.69 8.33
CA SER A 234 7.96 -14.64 8.08
C SER A 234 8.53 -15.95 7.55
N ASP A 235 7.87 -17.08 7.81
CA ASP A 235 8.30 -18.42 7.39
C ASP A 235 7.72 -18.80 6.02
N GLY A 236 6.91 -17.91 5.44
CA GLY A 236 6.26 -18.11 4.14
C GLY A 236 4.95 -18.88 4.22
N GLN A 237 4.45 -19.20 5.41
CA GLN A 237 3.16 -19.88 5.57
C GLN A 237 2.00 -18.90 5.37
N LEU A 238 0.90 -19.42 4.84
CA LEU A 238 -0.30 -18.63 4.61
C LEU A 238 -1.34 -18.85 5.70
N SER A 239 -1.96 -17.75 6.10
CA SER A 239 -3.21 -17.75 6.86
C SER A 239 -4.36 -18.40 6.08
N VAL A 240 -5.41 -18.74 6.83
CA VAL A 240 -6.73 -19.06 6.28
C VAL A 240 -7.25 -17.90 5.42
N PRO A 241 -7.91 -18.18 4.28
CA PRO A 241 -8.42 -17.13 3.42
C PRO A 241 -9.61 -16.41 4.06
N ILE A 242 -9.75 -15.13 3.75
CA ILE A 242 -10.99 -14.39 3.90
C ILE A 242 -11.51 -14.01 2.52
N GLU A 243 -12.81 -14.18 2.29
CA GLU A 243 -13.47 -13.74 1.07
C GLU A 243 -14.12 -12.38 1.31
N ILE A 244 -13.86 -11.43 0.42
CA ILE A 244 -14.48 -10.11 0.47
C ILE A 244 -15.26 -9.82 -0.79
N LEU A 245 -16.38 -9.13 -0.66
CA LEU A 245 -17.19 -8.68 -1.78
C LEU A 245 -16.51 -7.54 -2.55
N GLN A 246 -16.93 -7.34 -3.79
CA GLN A 246 -16.39 -6.31 -4.68
C GLN A 246 -16.38 -4.92 -4.04
N GLU A 247 -17.43 -4.51 -3.33
CA GLU A 247 -17.52 -3.18 -2.70
C GLU A 247 -16.42 -2.96 -1.67
N ALA A 248 -16.11 -4.00 -0.88
CA ALA A 248 -15.04 -3.99 0.09
C ALA A 248 -13.66 -3.99 -0.60
N ALA A 249 -13.52 -4.72 -1.70
CA ALA A 249 -12.30 -4.82 -2.51
C ALA A 249 -11.96 -3.50 -3.24
N VAL A 250 -12.97 -2.76 -3.72
CA VAL A 250 -12.78 -1.41 -4.29
C VAL A 250 -12.12 -0.48 -3.28
N LYS A 251 -12.52 -0.61 -2.01
CA LYS A 251 -11.98 0.22 -0.94
C LYS A 251 -10.54 -0.16 -0.63
N ARG A 252 -10.28 -1.43 -0.31
CA ARG A 252 -8.94 -1.94 0.06
C ARG A 252 -8.82 -3.43 -0.29
N LEU A 253 -7.62 -3.87 -0.63
CA LEU A 253 -7.29 -5.27 -0.96
C LEU A 253 -6.32 -5.92 0.04
N ASP A 254 -6.05 -5.30 1.19
CA ASP A 254 -5.13 -5.85 2.20
C ASP A 254 -5.85 -6.67 3.28
N PHE A 255 -5.26 -7.81 3.64
CA PHE A 255 -5.83 -8.78 4.57
C PHE A 255 -6.04 -8.18 5.97
N THR A 256 -5.03 -7.48 6.51
CA THR A 256 -5.07 -6.96 7.88
C THR A 256 -6.25 -6.01 8.13
N PHE A 257 -6.64 -5.21 7.14
CA PHE A 257 -7.82 -4.34 7.24
C PHE A 257 -9.12 -5.13 7.35
N HIS A 258 -9.29 -6.18 6.54
CA HIS A 258 -10.55 -6.93 6.43
C HIS A 258 -10.69 -8.05 7.47
N ALA A 259 -9.60 -8.64 7.94
CA ALA A 259 -9.62 -9.71 8.95
C ALA A 259 -10.32 -9.28 10.25
N ARG A 260 -10.36 -7.98 10.54
CA ARG A 260 -11.07 -7.41 11.69
C ARG A 260 -12.59 -7.39 11.54
N VAL A 261 -13.05 -7.20 10.32
CA VAL A 261 -14.49 -7.16 9.99
C VAL A 261 -15.06 -8.57 10.01
N VAL A 262 -14.27 -9.57 9.57
CA VAL A 262 -14.70 -10.97 9.45
C VAL A 262 -14.54 -11.77 10.75
N SER A 263 -13.70 -11.32 11.69
CA SER A 263 -13.52 -12.01 12.97
C SER A 263 -14.85 -12.05 13.76
N PRO A 264 -15.41 -13.25 14.04
CA PRO A 264 -16.64 -13.38 14.79
C PRO A 264 -16.35 -13.13 16.27
N GLN A 265 -16.37 -11.86 16.68
CA GLN A 265 -16.54 -11.56 18.10
C GLN A 265 -18.01 -11.79 18.44
N ARG A 266 -18.26 -13.01 18.95
CA ARG A 266 -19.41 -13.47 19.73
C ARG A 266 -20.64 -12.57 19.64
N SER A 267 -21.63 -13.04 18.88
CA SER A 267 -23.05 -12.75 19.05
C SER A 267 -23.51 -13.11 20.47
N GLY A 268 -23.11 -12.28 21.43
CA GLY A 268 -23.64 -12.20 22.78
C GLY A 268 -23.94 -10.73 23.04
N GLU A 269 -25.00 -10.47 23.79
CA GLU A 269 -25.53 -9.16 24.20
C GLU A 269 -24.45 -8.26 24.85
N GLY A 270 -23.59 -7.67 24.02
CA GLY A 270 -22.63 -6.64 24.39
C GLY A 270 -23.20 -5.25 24.13
N PRO A 271 -22.65 -4.20 24.77
CA PRO A 271 -23.09 -2.83 24.54
C PRO A 271 -23.00 -2.49 23.05
N MET A 272 -24.01 -1.76 22.56
CA MET A 272 -24.13 -1.33 21.17
C MET A 272 -22.79 -0.73 20.68
N ARG A 273 -22.17 -1.38 19.70
CA ARG A 273 -20.92 -0.90 19.08
C ARG A 273 -21.21 0.39 18.35
N MET A 274 -20.44 1.43 18.64
CA MET A 274 -20.54 2.71 17.94
C MET A 274 -19.27 2.97 17.14
N SER A 275 -19.42 3.68 16.03
CA SER A 275 -18.27 4.16 15.26
C SER A 275 -17.61 5.36 15.94
N VAL A 276 -16.31 5.53 15.74
CA VAL A 276 -15.58 6.73 16.15
C VAL A 276 -16.27 7.97 15.58
N ARG A 277 -16.78 7.94 14.34
CA ARG A 277 -17.56 9.06 13.77
C ARG A 277 -18.75 9.48 14.64
N GLN A 278 -19.48 8.53 15.23
CA GLN A 278 -20.64 8.83 16.06
C GLN A 278 -20.25 9.45 17.41
N ALA A 279 -19.01 9.23 17.87
CA ALA A 279 -18.53 9.73 19.16
C ALA A 279 -17.91 11.13 19.10
N LEU A 280 -17.70 11.66 17.89
CA LEU A 280 -16.96 12.89 17.65
C LEU A 280 -17.87 13.99 17.10
N THR A 281 -17.67 15.21 17.60
CA THR A 281 -18.24 16.43 17.00
C THR A 281 -17.38 16.92 15.84
N ASP A 282 -16.05 16.73 15.91
CA ASP A 282 -15.11 17.12 14.86
C ASP A 282 -13.78 16.32 14.94
N VAL A 283 -13.05 16.30 13.83
CA VAL A 283 -11.67 15.83 13.75
C VAL A 283 -10.81 16.89 13.09
N VAL A 284 -9.91 17.48 13.88
CA VAL A 284 -8.99 18.51 13.43
C VAL A 284 -7.66 17.88 13.08
N ARG A 285 -7.18 18.08 11.85
CA ARG A 285 -5.78 17.78 11.46
C ARG A 285 -4.98 19.05 11.69
N GLY A 286 -3.78 18.97 12.28
CA GLY A 286 -2.89 20.12 12.32
C GLY A 286 -2.51 20.64 10.93
N THR A 287 -2.00 21.87 10.86
CA THR A 287 -1.61 22.53 9.61
C THR A 287 -0.13 22.83 9.52
N VAL A 288 0.58 22.81 10.65
CA VAL A 288 2.02 23.11 10.68
C VAL A 288 2.81 21.93 10.12
N CYS A 289 3.50 22.15 9.01
CA CYS A 289 4.37 21.15 8.40
C CYS A 289 5.56 20.83 9.31
N SER A 290 5.95 19.56 9.35
CA SER A 290 7.09 19.09 10.17
C SER A 290 8.39 19.87 9.91
N SER A 291 8.67 20.26 8.66
CA SER A 291 9.86 21.02 8.29
C SER A 291 9.86 22.47 8.78
N SER A 292 8.68 23.00 9.16
CA SER A 292 8.49 24.40 9.57
C SER A 292 8.34 24.55 11.08
N ILE A 293 8.33 23.45 11.84
CA ILE A 293 8.11 23.45 13.29
C ILE A 293 9.14 24.33 14.01
N SER A 294 10.42 24.22 13.66
CA SER A 294 11.50 24.97 14.33
C SER A 294 11.41 26.48 14.16
N ALA A 295 10.76 26.95 13.09
CA ALA A 295 10.56 28.37 12.79
C ALA A 295 9.17 28.88 13.20
N PHE A 296 8.30 28.02 13.76
CA PHE A 296 6.94 28.40 14.09
C PHE A 296 6.89 29.28 15.36
N PRO A 297 6.07 30.35 15.41
CA PRO A 297 6.10 31.36 16.49
C PRO A 297 5.49 30.91 17.83
N ALA A 298 5.21 29.61 17.99
CA ALA A 298 4.66 28.99 19.20
C ALA A 298 5.11 27.52 19.29
N PRO A 299 5.11 26.92 20.51
CA PRO A 299 5.38 25.48 20.65
C PRO A 299 4.36 24.64 19.87
N VAL A 300 4.87 23.71 19.04
CA VAL A 300 4.04 22.80 18.23
C VAL A 300 4.20 21.39 18.76
N PHE A 301 3.11 20.78 19.21
CA PHE A 301 3.09 19.38 19.63
C PHE A 301 3.27 18.48 18.39
N HIS A 302 4.25 17.59 18.43
CA HIS A 302 4.62 16.71 17.31
C HIS A 302 4.80 15.24 17.75
N LEU A 303 5.15 14.35 16.81
CA LEU A 303 5.28 12.90 17.02
C LEU A 303 6.24 12.52 18.15
N GLY A 304 7.31 13.30 18.36
CA GLY A 304 8.30 13.06 19.42
C GLY A 304 7.85 13.49 20.82
N ASP A 305 6.71 14.16 20.94
CA ASP A 305 6.22 14.72 22.22
C ASP A 305 5.20 13.84 22.92
N PHE A 306 4.72 12.77 22.26
CA PHE A 306 3.89 11.77 22.90
C PHE A 306 4.69 11.04 23.98
N SER A 307 4.11 10.98 25.18
CA SER A 307 4.66 10.17 26.26
C SER A 307 4.52 8.68 25.94
N GLU A 308 5.51 7.90 26.37
CA GLU A 308 5.45 6.44 26.31
C GLU A 308 4.30 5.91 27.18
N PRO A 309 3.79 4.70 26.91
CA PRO A 309 2.74 4.07 27.72
C PRO A 309 3.15 3.99 29.20
N LEU A 310 2.31 4.53 30.08
CA LEU A 310 2.58 4.63 31.53
C LEU A 310 1.67 3.65 32.30
N GLY A 311 2.02 2.36 32.35
CA GLY A 311 1.27 1.34 33.11
C GLY A 311 -0.23 1.25 32.76
N GLU A 312 -1.00 0.42 33.45
CA GLU A 312 -2.37 0.08 33.02
C GLU A 312 -3.43 1.16 33.26
N HIS A 313 -3.10 2.32 33.86
CA HIS A 313 -4.14 3.27 34.30
C HIS A 313 -3.82 4.76 34.09
N ALA A 314 -2.60 5.14 33.72
CA ALA A 314 -2.24 6.56 33.62
C ALA A 314 -2.72 7.16 32.29
N VAL A 315 -3.44 8.28 32.38
CA VAL A 315 -3.79 9.09 31.22
C VAL A 315 -2.53 9.82 30.74
N ARG A 316 -2.13 9.56 29.50
CA ARG A 316 -1.07 10.29 28.82
C ARG A 316 -1.58 11.68 28.45
N VAL A 317 -0.95 12.70 28.98
CA VAL A 317 -1.37 14.10 28.88
C VAL A 317 -0.37 14.91 28.06
N VAL A 318 -0.88 15.85 27.26
CA VAL A 318 -0.03 16.81 26.55
C VAL A 318 0.75 17.67 27.56
N PRO A 319 2.09 17.72 27.50
CA PRO A 319 2.89 18.48 28.45
C PRO A 319 2.52 19.97 28.51
N LYS A 320 2.49 20.54 29.72
CA LYS A 320 2.10 21.94 29.96
C LYS A 320 2.86 22.97 29.12
N ARG A 321 4.10 22.67 28.69
CA ARG A 321 4.90 23.54 27.81
C ARG A 321 4.26 23.84 26.45
N PHE A 322 3.28 23.03 26.01
CA PHE A 322 2.54 23.25 24.76
C PHE A 322 1.27 24.07 24.93
N ALA A 323 0.82 24.30 26.16
CA ALA A 323 -0.39 25.06 26.43
C ALA A 323 -0.14 26.55 26.15
N LEU A 324 -0.98 27.14 25.32
CA LEU A 324 -0.98 28.57 25.02
C LEU A 324 -1.86 29.32 26.02
N SER A 325 -1.49 30.57 26.32
CA SER A 325 -2.41 31.52 26.95
C SER A 325 -3.54 31.89 25.97
N GLU A 326 -4.70 32.31 26.48
CA GLU A 326 -5.85 32.70 25.64
C GLU A 326 -5.48 33.74 24.58
N ARG A 327 -4.73 34.77 24.95
CA ARG A 327 -4.26 35.81 24.02
C ARG A 327 -3.40 35.23 22.89
N LYS A 328 -2.49 34.31 23.21
CA LYS A 328 -1.61 33.69 22.21
C LYS A 328 -2.40 32.68 21.36
N ALA A 329 -3.33 31.93 21.94
CA ALA A 329 -4.22 31.03 21.21
C ALA A 329 -5.03 31.81 20.17
N GLN A 330 -5.61 32.96 20.54
CA GLN A 330 -6.38 33.80 19.63
C GLN A 330 -5.54 34.29 18.44
N GLN A 331 -4.29 34.69 18.69
CA GLN A 331 -3.36 35.07 17.62
C GLN A 331 -3.04 33.91 16.67
N MET A 332 -2.91 32.70 17.22
CA MET A 332 -2.51 31.52 16.43
C MET A 332 -3.65 30.91 15.61
N LEU A 333 -4.91 31.26 15.85
CA LEU A 333 -6.05 30.74 15.06
C LEU A 333 -5.99 31.14 13.58
N GLU A 334 -5.33 32.25 13.25
CA GLU A 334 -5.13 32.70 11.86
C GLU A 334 -4.03 31.89 11.14
N GLU A 335 -3.06 31.36 11.89
CA GLU A 335 -1.87 30.71 11.34
C GLU A 335 -1.91 29.17 11.44
N ALA A 336 -2.62 28.63 12.44
CA ALA A 336 -2.65 27.20 12.68
C ALA A 336 -3.96 26.69 13.30
N ARG A 337 -4.20 25.40 13.08
CA ARG A 337 -5.27 24.68 13.77
C ARG A 337 -4.81 24.27 15.18
N LEU A 338 -5.67 24.53 16.15
CA LEU A 338 -5.42 24.25 17.56
C LEU A 338 -6.20 23.02 18.02
N ALA A 339 -5.57 22.23 18.88
CA ALA A 339 -6.27 21.28 19.73
C ALA A 339 -6.71 21.99 21.02
N LEU A 340 -7.87 21.64 21.53
CA LEU A 340 -8.52 22.28 22.68
C LEU A 340 -8.52 21.33 23.89
N PRO A 341 -8.63 21.84 25.12
CA PRO A 341 -8.86 20.99 26.29
C PRO A 341 -10.02 20.02 26.08
N GLY A 342 -9.79 18.74 26.41
CA GLY A 342 -10.73 17.64 26.13
C GLY A 342 -10.48 16.91 24.82
N ASP A 343 -9.70 17.48 23.88
CA ASP A 343 -9.36 16.79 22.64
C ASP A 343 -8.41 15.61 22.91
N ILE A 344 -8.69 14.50 22.22
CA ILE A 344 -7.82 13.32 22.20
C ILE A 344 -6.88 13.45 21.00
N LEU A 345 -5.57 13.48 21.24
CA LEU A 345 -4.56 13.53 20.19
C LEU A 345 -4.14 12.12 19.76
N LEU A 346 -4.12 11.89 18.46
CA LEU A 346 -3.59 10.69 17.82
C LEU A 346 -2.52 11.06 16.79
N ALA A 347 -1.46 10.27 16.69
CA ALA A 347 -0.60 10.35 15.52
C ALA A 347 -1.37 9.91 14.26
N ARG A 348 -1.29 10.74 13.23
CA ARG A 348 -1.81 10.44 11.89
C ARG A 348 -0.81 9.66 11.05
N VAL A 349 0.48 9.84 11.29
CA VAL A 349 1.55 9.21 10.50
C VAL A 349 2.65 8.69 11.43
N GLY A 350 3.37 7.69 10.96
CA GLY A 350 4.47 7.07 11.69
C GLY A 350 4.41 5.55 11.64
N ARG A 351 5.51 4.89 12.03
CA ARG A 351 5.57 3.42 12.03
C ARG A 351 4.75 2.81 13.16
N SER A 352 4.71 3.48 14.31
CA SER A 352 4.01 3.08 15.53
C SER A 352 2.97 4.13 15.92
N LEU A 353 2.12 4.53 14.97
CA LEU A 353 1.12 5.58 15.21
C LEU A 353 0.06 5.15 16.22
N GLU A 354 -0.17 3.84 16.33
CA GLU A 354 -1.07 3.20 17.28
C GLU A 354 -0.66 3.45 18.73
N ASP A 355 0.62 3.68 18.99
CA ASP A 355 1.15 3.91 20.34
C ASP A 355 1.17 5.39 20.72
N ARG A 356 0.74 6.30 19.84
CA ARG A 356 0.88 7.75 20.02
C ARG A 356 -0.49 8.37 20.32
N LEU A 357 -0.83 8.40 21.60
CA LEU A 357 -2.08 8.92 22.16
C LEU A 357 -1.78 9.91 23.29
N ALA A 358 -2.50 11.03 23.34
CA ALA A 358 -2.44 11.99 24.45
C ALA A 358 -3.77 12.72 24.64
N LEU A 359 -4.06 13.21 25.84
CA LEU A 359 -5.21 14.07 26.15
C LEU A 359 -4.75 15.51 26.38
N VAL A 360 -5.44 16.48 25.78
CA VAL A 360 -5.19 17.90 26.04
C VAL A 360 -5.94 18.32 27.31
N VAL A 361 -5.22 18.80 28.33
CA VAL A 361 -5.85 19.20 29.62
C VAL A 361 -5.54 20.63 30.07
N HIS A 362 -4.38 21.19 29.71
CA HIS A 362 -3.90 22.44 30.31
C HIS A 362 -4.35 23.71 29.58
N GLY A 363 -4.62 23.63 28.29
CA GLY A 363 -4.98 24.78 27.45
C GLY A 363 -4.86 24.44 25.96
N PRO A 364 -5.29 25.34 25.06
CA PRO A 364 -5.14 25.13 23.63
C PRO A 364 -3.68 24.93 23.23
N CYS A 365 -3.39 24.04 22.28
CA CYS A 365 -2.04 23.85 21.78
C CYS A 365 -2.01 23.73 20.25
N VAL A 366 -0.93 24.22 19.64
CA VAL A 366 -0.68 24.04 18.21
C VAL A 366 -0.26 22.60 17.96
N ILE A 367 -0.88 21.95 16.98
CA ILE A 367 -0.52 20.58 16.57
C ILE A 367 0.01 20.58 15.13
N SER A 368 0.99 19.72 14.88
CA SER A 368 1.52 19.55 13.52
C SER A 368 0.56 18.78 12.61
N ASP A 369 0.79 18.83 11.30
CA ASP A 369 -0.01 18.12 10.30
C ASP A 369 0.10 16.58 10.33
N CYS A 370 0.95 16.07 11.23
CA CYS A 370 1.13 14.67 11.59
C CYS A 370 0.18 14.20 12.70
N ILE A 371 -0.65 15.07 13.26
CA ILE A 371 -1.53 14.76 14.40
C ILE A 371 -2.99 15.06 14.05
N PHE A 372 -3.87 14.21 14.56
CA PHE A 372 -5.30 14.50 14.68
C PHE A 372 -5.63 14.87 16.12
N ALA A 373 -6.47 15.89 16.29
CA ALA A 373 -7.20 16.16 17.51
C ALA A 373 -8.66 15.74 17.31
N LEU A 374 -9.12 14.80 18.13
CA LEU A 374 -10.48 14.28 18.13
C LEU A 374 -11.30 15.03 19.15
N ARG A 375 -12.30 15.78 18.68
CA ARG A 375 -13.24 16.49 19.54
C ARG A 375 -14.37 15.54 19.91
N ALA A 376 -14.19 14.79 20.99
CA ALA A 376 -15.18 13.83 21.44
C ALA A 376 -16.32 14.52 22.20
N MET A 377 -17.55 14.04 21.99
CA MET A 377 -18.68 14.38 22.86
C MET A 377 -18.34 13.97 24.30
N ASP A 378 -18.73 14.81 25.28
CA ASP A 378 -18.30 14.63 26.68
C ASP A 378 -18.63 13.22 27.22
N GLU A 379 -19.83 12.71 26.90
CA GLU A 379 -20.30 11.38 27.30
C GLU A 379 -19.51 10.19 26.72
N HIS A 380 -18.72 10.41 25.66
CA HIS A 380 -17.96 9.36 24.98
C HIS A 380 -16.45 9.50 25.12
N ARG A 381 -15.95 10.65 25.59
CA ARG A 381 -14.52 10.96 25.61
C ARG A 381 -13.69 9.95 26.39
N GLU A 382 -14.11 9.62 27.61
CA GLU A 382 -13.35 8.67 28.46
C GLU A 382 -13.33 7.27 27.84
N ARG A 383 -14.50 6.76 27.42
CA ARG A 383 -14.63 5.45 26.78
C ARG A 383 -13.77 5.38 25.51
N LEU A 384 -13.80 6.42 24.68
CA LEU A 384 -13.03 6.47 23.43
C LEU A 384 -11.52 6.53 23.70
N TYR A 385 -11.08 7.32 24.69
CA TYR A 385 -9.68 7.37 25.10
C TYR A 385 -9.19 6.01 25.60
N ARG A 386 -9.93 5.39 26.53
CA ARG A 386 -9.60 4.07 27.09
C ARG A 386 -9.58 3.00 26.01
N PHE A 387 -10.48 3.07 25.04
CA PHE A 387 -10.45 2.20 23.88
C PHE A 387 -9.13 2.33 23.12
N PHE A 388 -8.74 3.54 22.69
CA PHE A 388 -7.49 3.73 21.94
C PHE A 388 -6.23 3.41 22.75
N ASP A 389 -6.29 3.51 24.07
CA ASP A 389 -5.22 3.12 24.97
C ASP A 389 -5.17 1.61 25.27
N SER A 390 -6.22 0.86 24.91
CA SER A 390 -6.26 -0.61 25.05
C SER A 390 -5.55 -1.32 23.91
N ASP A 391 -5.22 -2.60 24.09
CA ASP A 391 -4.70 -3.44 23.01
C ASP A 391 -5.68 -3.50 21.82
N LEU A 392 -6.98 -3.60 22.08
CA LEU A 392 -7.98 -3.64 21.02
C LEU A 392 -7.97 -2.35 20.18
N GLY A 393 -7.86 -1.18 20.81
CA GLY A 393 -7.79 0.09 20.10
C GLY A 393 -6.45 0.33 19.40
N ARG A 394 -5.33 -0.08 20.00
CA ARG A 394 -4.02 -0.07 19.31
C ARG A 394 -4.04 -0.93 18.05
N HIS A 395 -4.50 -2.17 18.16
CA HIS A 395 -4.72 -3.04 16.99
C HIS A 395 -5.69 -2.40 15.99
N ALA A 396 -6.67 -1.63 16.48
CA ALA A 396 -7.61 -0.94 15.63
C ALA A 396 -6.99 0.16 14.77
N LEU A 397 -6.21 1.02 15.41
CA LEU A 397 -5.43 2.04 14.74
C LEU A 397 -4.43 1.40 13.77
N ALA A 398 -3.79 0.32 14.21
CA ALA A 398 -2.75 -0.33 13.44
C ALA A 398 -3.27 -0.86 12.09
N SER A 399 -4.37 -1.61 12.13
CA SER A 399 -5.00 -2.22 10.95
C SER A 399 -5.69 -1.22 10.00
N SER A 400 -6.22 -0.13 10.56
CA SER A 400 -6.84 0.93 9.77
C SER A 400 -5.81 1.82 9.08
N ALA A 401 -4.58 1.90 9.60
CA ALA A 401 -3.46 2.58 8.95
C ALA A 401 -2.93 1.81 7.74
N HIS A 402 -2.31 2.52 6.80
CA HIS A 402 -1.68 1.93 5.61
C HIS A 402 -0.51 2.79 5.13
N GLY A 403 0.33 2.25 4.26
CA GLY A 403 1.47 2.96 3.68
C GLY A 403 2.63 2.02 3.38
N VAL A 404 3.42 2.42 2.37
CA VAL A 404 4.57 1.67 1.87
C VAL A 404 5.63 1.54 2.96
N ALA A 405 6.36 2.62 3.28
CA ALA A 405 7.34 2.63 4.37
C ALA A 405 6.73 3.17 5.68
N ALA A 406 6.49 4.48 5.75
CA ALA A 406 5.71 5.07 6.84
C ALA A 406 4.22 4.77 6.65
N ARG A 407 3.52 4.52 7.76
CA ARG A 407 2.06 4.34 7.78
C ARG A 407 1.36 5.66 8.02
N PHE A 408 0.13 5.76 7.55
CA PHE A 408 -0.75 6.89 7.78
C PHE A 408 -2.20 6.45 8.00
N MET A 409 -2.90 7.24 8.79
CA MET A 409 -4.33 7.14 9.08
C MET A 409 -5.08 8.23 8.29
N SER A 410 -6.07 7.85 7.50
CA SER A 410 -6.99 8.82 6.90
C SER A 410 -8.15 9.12 7.87
N LYS A 411 -8.83 10.27 7.69
CA LYS A 411 -10.04 10.56 8.47
C LYS A 411 -11.12 9.51 8.23
N THR A 412 -11.29 9.06 6.99
CA THR A 412 -12.25 8.03 6.61
C THR A 412 -12.01 6.73 7.37
N ASN A 413 -10.77 6.23 7.37
CA ASN A 413 -10.44 4.98 8.07
C ASN A 413 -10.58 5.11 9.59
N LEU A 414 -10.23 6.27 10.16
CA LEU A 414 -10.41 6.55 11.58
C LEU A 414 -11.90 6.52 11.96
N PHE A 415 -12.75 7.16 11.16
CA PHE A 415 -14.18 7.26 11.42
C PHE A 415 -14.91 5.92 11.44
N GLU A 416 -14.41 4.93 10.72
CA GLU A 416 -15.02 3.60 10.61
C GLU A 416 -14.58 2.63 11.70
N ILE A 417 -13.58 3.00 12.51
CA ILE A 417 -13.21 2.20 13.68
C ILE A 417 -14.43 2.13 14.61
N GLN A 418 -14.73 0.93 15.10
CA GLN A 418 -15.78 0.69 16.10
C GLN A 418 -15.18 0.41 17.47
N PHE A 419 -15.87 0.86 18.52
CA PHE A 419 -15.45 0.72 19.92
C PHE A 419 -16.64 0.56 20.88
#